data_AF-A0A6B3GIA5-F1
#
_entry.id   AF-A0A6B3GIA5-F1
#
_cell.length_a   1.000
_cell.length_b   1.000
_cell.length_c   1.000
_cell.angle_alpha   90.00
_cell.angle_beta   90.00
_cell.angle_gamma   90.00
#
_symmetry.space_group_name_H-M   'P 1'
#
loop_
_entity.id
_entity.type
_entity.pdbx_description
1 polymer ?
#
loop_
_entity_poly.entity_id
_entity_poly.type
_entity_poly.pdbx_seq_one_letter_code
_entity_poly.pdbx_strand_id
1 'polypeptide(L)'
;RVGRPSRRARTLLMTLGVLAVLAMAFVMFAGFWTDWLWYRSVAYSSVFTTTLWTKIGLFLVFGLLMALAIGVNIWLAHRLRPPLSAMSLEQQSLDRYRMSIAPYKKWVLLAVTALVGLIAGASASGQWRTWLMYVNGTSFGQKDPQFQLDVSFYAFDLPWYRF
;
A
#
# COMPACT_ATOMS: atom_id res chain seq x y z
N ARG A 1 -19.82 26.60 -18.87
CA ARG A 1 -19.03 27.21 -17.78
C ARG A 1 -19.63 26.75 -16.46
N VAL A 2 -19.00 25.83 -15.74
CA VAL A 2 -19.47 25.41 -14.40
C VAL A 2 -19.25 26.58 -13.45
N GLY A 3 -20.33 27.19 -12.95
CA GLY A 3 -20.26 28.31 -12.01
C GLY A 3 -19.60 27.89 -10.71
N ARG A 4 -18.78 28.77 -10.11
CA ARG A 4 -18.14 28.52 -8.81
C ARG A 4 -19.23 28.17 -7.79
N PRO A 5 -19.14 27.04 -7.07
CA PRO A 5 -20.17 26.65 -6.11
C PRO A 5 -20.35 27.74 -5.07
N SER A 6 -21.61 28.06 -4.75
CA SER A 6 -21.94 29.06 -3.72
C SER A 6 -21.29 28.65 -2.38
N ARG A 7 -20.93 29.62 -1.51
CA ARG A 7 -20.32 29.31 -0.20
C ARG A 7 -21.14 28.26 0.58
N ARG A 8 -22.47 28.31 0.46
CA ARG A 8 -23.41 27.32 1.04
C ARG A 8 -23.25 25.92 0.43
N ALA A 9 -23.16 25.80 -0.90
CA ALA A 9 -22.91 24.52 -1.56
C ALA A 9 -21.56 23.91 -1.17
N ARG A 10 -20.51 24.74 -1.02
CA ARG A 10 -19.19 24.26 -0.55
C ARG A 10 -19.25 23.74 0.89
N THR A 11 -19.94 24.45 1.80
CA THR A 11 -20.11 23.99 3.18
C THR A 11 -20.92 22.70 3.24
N LEU A 12 -22.02 22.59 2.48
CA LEU A 12 -22.83 21.37 2.41
C LEU A 12 -22.05 20.17 1.88
N LEU A 13 -21.23 20.36 0.84
CA LEU A 13 -20.36 19.30 0.32
C LEU A 13 -19.30 18.87 1.35
N MET A 14 -18.72 19.81 2.09
CA MET A 14 -17.79 19.50 3.18
C MET A 14 -18.48 18.72 4.30
N THR A 15 -19.67 19.15 4.76
CA THR A 15 -20.41 18.44 5.81
C THR A 15 -20.82 17.05 5.36
N LEU A 16 -21.29 16.89 4.11
CA LEU A 16 -21.59 15.57 3.53
C LEU A 16 -20.34 14.69 3.45
N GLY A 17 -19.19 15.25 3.06
CA GLY A 17 -17.92 14.53 3.04
C GLY A 17 -17.48 14.05 4.43
N VAL A 18 -17.57 14.92 5.44
CA VAL A 18 -17.27 14.56 6.83
C VAL A 18 -18.21 13.48 7.34
N LEU A 19 -19.52 13.62 7.09
CA LEU A 19 -20.52 12.61 7.48
C LEU A 19 -20.26 11.27 6.78
N ALA A 20 -19.89 11.27 5.50
CA ALA A 20 -19.55 10.05 4.76
C ALA A 20 -18.31 9.36 5.36
N VAL A 21 -17.26 10.12 5.70
CA VAL A 21 -16.06 9.58 6.35
C VAL A 21 -16.38 9.01 7.74
N LEU A 22 -17.20 9.71 8.53
CA LEU A 22 -17.62 9.24 9.85
C LEU A 22 -18.47 7.96 9.75
N ALA A 23 -19.41 7.90 8.80
CA ALA A 23 -20.21 6.71 8.56
C ALA A 23 -19.33 5.52 8.14
N MET A 24 -18.38 5.73 7.22
CA MET A 24 -17.43 4.70 6.81
C MET A 24 -16.57 4.22 7.98
N ALA A 25 -16.03 5.14 8.79
CA ALA A 25 -15.25 4.81 9.98
C ALA A 25 -16.07 4.01 11.00
N PHE A 26 -17.34 4.39 11.21
CA PHE A 26 -18.25 3.67 12.10
C PHE A 26 -18.52 2.24 11.60
N VAL A 27 -18.82 2.05 10.31
CA VAL A 27 -19.05 0.72 9.74
C VAL A 27 -17.80 -0.15 9.84
N MET A 28 -16.62 0.39 9.53
CA MET A 28 -15.35 -0.33 9.66
C MET A 28 -15.07 -0.72 11.12
N PHE A 29 -15.29 0.19 12.06
CA PHE A 29 -15.11 -0.07 13.49
C PHE A 29 -16.09 -1.13 14.00
N ALA A 30 -17.36 -1.02 13.64
CA ALA A 30 -18.39 -1.98 14.02
C ALA A 30 -18.04 -3.38 13.50
N GLY A 31 -17.64 -3.51 12.23
CA GLY A 31 -17.20 -4.78 11.66
C GLY A 31 -16.00 -5.37 12.41
N PHE A 32 -14.95 -4.57 12.62
CA PHE A 32 -13.76 -4.99 13.37
C PHE A 32 -14.09 -5.45 14.80
N TRP A 33 -14.92 -4.68 15.51
CA TRP A 33 -15.29 -4.97 16.88
C TRP A 33 -16.16 -6.22 16.98
N THR A 34 -17.12 -6.37 16.07
CA THR A 34 -17.98 -7.56 15.99
C THR A 34 -17.17 -8.81 15.66
N ASP A 35 -16.26 -8.75 14.68
CA ASP A 35 -15.38 -9.87 14.35
C ASP A 35 -14.54 -10.28 15.56
N TRP A 36 -13.92 -9.32 16.24
CA TRP A 36 -13.12 -9.60 17.43
C TRP A 36 -13.93 -10.25 18.55
N LEU A 37 -15.14 -9.74 18.84
CA LEU A 37 -16.05 -10.33 19.81
C LEU A 37 -16.49 -11.74 19.41
N TRP A 38 -16.73 -11.97 18.12
CA TRP A 38 -17.08 -13.28 17.58
C TRP A 38 -15.95 -14.29 17.76
N TYR A 39 -14.72 -13.97 17.35
CA TYR A 39 -13.57 -14.86 17.56
C TYR A 39 -13.33 -15.16 19.03
N ARG A 40 -13.60 -14.20 19.91
CA ARG A 40 -13.51 -14.39 21.35
C ARG A 40 -14.60 -15.32 21.89
N SER A 41 -15.84 -15.24 21.38
CA SER A 41 -16.95 -16.08 21.83
C SER A 41 -16.75 -17.55 21.48
N VAL A 42 -16.08 -17.84 20.37
CA VAL A 42 -15.74 -19.21 19.95
C VAL A 42 -14.38 -19.70 20.49
N ALA A 43 -13.73 -18.95 21.38
CA ALA A 43 -12.40 -19.24 21.93
C ALA A 43 -11.25 -19.33 20.88
N TYR A 44 -11.42 -18.73 19.71
CA TYR A 44 -10.43 -18.67 18.62
C TYR A 44 -9.80 -17.27 18.47
N SER A 45 -9.65 -16.52 19.56
CA SER A 45 -9.02 -15.19 19.57
C SER A 45 -7.64 -15.16 18.93
N SER A 46 -6.88 -16.26 19.02
CA SER A 46 -5.55 -16.40 18.41
C SER A 46 -5.57 -16.33 16.89
N VAL A 47 -6.65 -16.81 16.24
CA VAL A 47 -6.78 -16.78 14.78
C VAL A 47 -6.94 -15.34 14.29
N PHE A 48 -7.75 -14.54 15.00
CA PHE A 48 -7.93 -13.13 14.69
C PHE A 48 -6.64 -12.34 14.85
N THR A 49 -5.93 -12.50 15.98
CA THR A 49 -4.69 -11.77 16.23
C THR A 49 -3.60 -12.19 15.24
N THR A 50 -3.47 -13.48 14.94
CA THR A 50 -2.51 -13.98 13.94
C THR A 50 -2.79 -13.40 12.56
N THR A 51 -4.06 -13.39 12.14
CA THR A 51 -4.48 -12.81 10.85
C THR A 51 -4.19 -11.31 10.82
N LEU A 52 -4.52 -10.58 11.88
CA LEU A 52 -4.32 -9.14 11.97
C LEU A 52 -2.83 -8.77 11.91
N TRP A 53 -2.00 -9.41 12.73
CA TRP A 53 -0.56 -9.15 12.74
C TRP A 53 0.12 -9.56 11.45
N THR A 54 -0.34 -10.64 10.81
CA THR A 54 0.16 -11.03 9.48
C THR A 54 -0.15 -9.96 8.44
N LYS A 55 -1.40 -9.49 8.39
CA LYS A 55 -1.81 -8.42 7.47
C LYS A 55 -1.01 -7.14 7.68
N ILE A 56 -0.80 -6.74 8.94
CA ILE A 56 -0.01 -5.55 9.30
C ILE A 56 1.47 -5.76 8.92
N GLY A 57 2.04 -6.92 9.25
CA GLY A 57 3.42 -7.27 8.94
C GLY A 57 3.69 -7.23 7.44
N LEU A 58 2.86 -7.89 6.63
CA LEU A 58 2.97 -7.87 5.17
C LEU A 58 2.82 -6.46 4.60
N PHE A 59 1.85 -5.69 5.10
CA PHE A 59 1.67 -4.31 4.69
C PHE A 59 2.91 -3.45 4.95
N LEU A 60 3.47 -3.53 6.15
CA LEU A 60 4.64 -2.74 6.54
C LEU A 60 5.88 -3.19 5.78
N VAL A 61 6.13 -4.50 5.70
CA VAL A 61 7.33 -5.03 5.03
C VAL A 61 7.32 -4.65 3.55
N PHE A 62 6.29 -5.04 2.79
CA PHE A 62 6.25 -4.79 1.36
C PHE A 62 6.04 -3.31 1.04
N GLY A 63 5.24 -2.60 1.84
CA GLY A 63 5.02 -1.17 1.65
C GLY A 63 6.29 -0.34 1.90
N LEU A 64 7.04 -0.65 2.96
CA LEU A 64 8.32 0.01 3.23
C LEU A 64 9.37 -0.37 2.20
N LEU A 65 9.48 -1.66 1.84
CA LEU A 65 10.43 -2.09 0.80
C LEU A 65 10.18 -1.35 -0.52
N MET A 66 8.92 -1.25 -0.96
CA MET A 66 8.58 -0.54 -2.18
C MET A 66 8.82 0.97 -2.07
N ALA A 67 8.39 1.60 -0.97
CA ALA A 67 8.60 3.02 -0.74
C ALA A 67 10.09 3.37 -0.70
N LEU A 68 10.91 2.54 -0.06
CA LEU A 68 12.37 2.70 -0.02
C LEU A 68 12.99 2.47 -1.39
N ALA A 69 12.62 1.41 -2.11
CA ALA A 69 13.14 1.13 -3.44
C ALA A 69 12.89 2.32 -4.38
N ILE A 70 11.66 2.84 -4.43
CA ILE A 70 11.32 3.97 -5.29
C ILE A 70 11.95 5.27 -4.78
N GLY A 71 11.88 5.53 -3.48
CA GLY A 71 12.40 6.76 -2.88
C GLY A 71 13.91 6.89 -3.05
N VAL A 72 14.65 5.80 -2.83
CA VAL A 72 16.09 5.74 -3.07
C VAL A 72 16.41 5.92 -4.55
N ASN A 73 15.66 5.26 -5.45
CA ASN A 73 15.86 5.42 -6.90
C ASN A 73 15.65 6.86 -7.36
N ILE A 74 14.56 7.52 -6.94
CA ILE A 74 14.28 8.92 -7.31
C ILE A 74 15.33 9.85 -6.70
N TRP A 75 15.70 9.63 -5.43
CA TRP A 75 16.76 10.40 -4.77
C TRP A 75 18.09 10.27 -5.51
N LEU A 76 18.47 9.06 -5.90
CA LEU A 76 19.71 8.79 -6.63
C LEU A 76 19.67 9.42 -8.02
N ALA A 77 18.56 9.31 -8.74
CA ALA A 77 18.36 9.96 -10.04
C ALA A 77 18.51 11.48 -9.96
N HIS A 78 18.02 12.11 -8.88
CA HIS A 78 18.21 13.54 -8.65
C HIS A 78 19.66 13.90 -8.28
N ARG A 79 20.34 13.04 -7.52
CA ARG A 79 21.73 13.27 -7.09
C ARG A 79 22.74 13.12 -8.24
N LEU A 80 22.52 12.14 -9.13
CA LEU A 80 23.43 11.83 -10.23
C LEU A 80 23.15 12.64 -11.51
N ARG A 81 22.11 13.50 -11.50
CA ARG A 81 21.73 14.30 -12.66
C ARG A 81 22.86 15.28 -13.02
N PRO A 82 23.45 15.20 -14.23
CA PRO A 82 24.42 16.18 -14.68
C PRO A 82 23.78 17.58 -14.71
N PRO A 83 24.48 18.64 -14.28
CA PRO A 83 23.99 20.00 -14.47
C PRO A 83 23.83 20.25 -15.97
N LEU A 84 22.62 20.62 -16.41
CA LEU A 84 22.36 20.98 -17.79
C LEU A 84 23.14 22.26 -18.11
N SER A 85 24.28 22.12 -18.77
CA SER A 85 25.00 23.22 -19.41
C SER A 85 24.27 23.63 -20.68
N ALA A 86 23.46 24.67 -20.60
CA ALA A 86 23.25 25.67 -21.66
C ALA A 86 22.32 26.75 -21.08
N MET A 87 22.68 28.02 -21.22
CA MET A 87 21.84 29.17 -20.90
C MET A 87 21.13 29.60 -22.19
N SER A 88 19.95 29.05 -22.50
CA SER A 88 19.05 29.58 -23.54
C SER A 88 17.92 30.40 -22.91
N LEU A 89 17.38 31.39 -23.63
CA LEU A 89 16.24 32.22 -23.16
C LEU A 89 14.97 31.39 -22.85
N GLU A 90 14.77 30.24 -23.49
CA GLU A 90 13.70 29.29 -23.16
C GLU A 90 13.90 28.64 -21.78
N GLN A 91 15.14 28.46 -21.32
CA GLN A 91 15.42 27.94 -19.99
C GLN A 91 15.13 28.96 -18.88
N GLN A 92 15.18 30.27 -19.15
CA GLN A 92 14.85 31.31 -18.16
C GLN A 92 13.34 31.37 -17.83
N SER A 93 12.46 31.15 -18.81
CA SER A 93 11.01 31.06 -18.55
C SER A 93 10.67 29.78 -17.76
N LEU A 94 11.38 28.68 -18.05
CA LEU A 94 11.29 27.41 -17.32
C LEU A 94 11.87 27.50 -15.91
N ASP A 95 12.91 28.31 -15.68
CA ASP A 95 13.52 28.50 -14.36
C ASP A 95 12.60 29.22 -13.39
N ARG A 96 11.76 30.15 -13.88
CA ARG A 96 10.71 30.78 -13.07
C ARG A 96 9.66 29.76 -12.59
N TYR A 97 9.28 28.81 -13.46
CA TYR A 97 8.42 27.67 -13.10
C TYR A 97 9.13 26.68 -12.16
N ARG A 98 10.42 26.39 -12.38
CA ARG A 98 11.21 25.52 -11.50
C ARG A 98 11.35 26.11 -10.11
N MET A 99 11.53 27.41 -9.96
CA MET A 99 11.60 28.09 -8.67
C MET A 99 10.28 28.00 -7.89
N SER A 100 9.12 28.06 -8.57
CA SER A 100 7.81 27.89 -7.93
C SER A 100 7.53 26.45 -7.47
N ILE A 101 8.09 25.44 -8.15
CA ILE A 101 7.87 24.01 -7.84
C ILE A 101 8.98 23.43 -6.94
N ALA A 102 10.16 24.06 -6.93
CA ALA A 102 11.31 23.67 -6.11
C ALA A 102 10.98 23.37 -4.63
N PRO A 103 10.17 24.17 -3.90
CA PRO A 103 9.87 23.87 -2.49
C PRO A 103 9.00 22.62 -2.31
N TYR A 104 8.17 22.28 -3.31
CA TYR A 104 7.26 21.14 -3.23
C TYR A 104 7.88 19.82 -3.70
N LYS A 105 9.04 19.84 -4.37
CA LYS A 105 9.67 18.62 -4.92
C LYS A 105 9.85 17.51 -3.88
N LYS A 106 10.28 17.85 -2.67
CA LYS A 106 10.44 16.88 -1.57
C LYS A 106 9.10 16.28 -1.12
N TRP A 107 8.06 17.12 -1.03
CA TRP A 107 6.71 16.69 -0.66
C TRP A 107 6.05 15.84 -1.74
N VAL A 108 6.25 16.19 -3.01
CA VAL A 108 5.77 15.39 -4.15
C VAL A 108 6.47 14.05 -4.18
N LEU A 109 7.80 14.01 -3.98
CA LEU A 109 8.54 12.76 -3.86
C LEU A 109 7.97 11.90 -2.73
N LEU A 110 7.83 12.47 -1.53
CA LEU A 110 7.29 11.75 -0.37
C LEU A 110 5.87 11.24 -0.64
N ALA A 111 5.00 12.06 -1.24
CA ALA A 111 3.65 11.67 -1.59
C ALA A 111 3.62 10.53 -2.61
N VAL A 112 4.45 10.58 -3.65
CA VAL A 112 4.54 9.51 -4.67
C VAL A 112 5.08 8.22 -4.06
N THR A 113 6.17 8.29 -3.29
CA THR A 113 6.75 7.11 -2.64
C THR A 113 5.79 6.49 -1.63
N ALA A 114 5.10 7.33 -0.85
CA ALA A 114 4.09 6.87 0.10
C ALA A 114 2.92 6.23 -0.65
N LEU A 115 2.39 6.86 -1.70
CA LEU A 115 1.28 6.31 -2.47
C LEU A 115 1.60 4.92 -3.05
N VAL A 116 2.76 4.78 -3.69
CA VAL A 116 3.14 3.47 -4.26
C VAL A 116 3.44 2.45 -3.17
N GLY A 117 4.06 2.86 -2.06
CA GLY A 117 4.25 2.00 -0.88
C GLY A 117 2.93 1.54 -0.27
N LEU A 118 1.94 2.42 -0.13
CA LEU A 118 0.59 2.09 0.36
C LEU A 118 -0.10 1.08 -0.54
N ILE A 119 0.00 1.24 -1.87
CA ILE A 119 -0.58 0.30 -2.84
C ILE A 119 0.11 -1.06 -2.72
N ALA A 120 1.44 -1.10 -2.74
CA ALA A 120 2.20 -2.34 -2.63
C ALA A 120 1.94 -3.08 -1.31
N GLY A 121 1.92 -2.34 -0.18
CA GLY A 121 1.59 -2.89 1.12
C GLY A 121 0.15 -3.42 1.17
N ALA A 122 -0.83 -2.70 0.61
CA ALA A 122 -2.22 -3.15 0.56
C ALA A 122 -2.37 -4.43 -0.28
N SER A 123 -1.70 -4.50 -1.44
CA SER A 123 -1.67 -5.70 -2.28
C SER A 123 -1.06 -6.91 -1.55
N ALA A 124 0.08 -6.73 -0.87
CA ALA A 124 0.72 -7.79 -0.09
C ALA A 124 -0.13 -8.24 1.11
N SER A 125 -0.74 -7.28 1.82
CA SER A 125 -1.65 -7.57 2.94
C SER A 125 -2.87 -8.40 2.51
N GLY A 126 -3.35 -8.21 1.28
CA GLY A 126 -4.40 -9.05 0.67
C GLY A 126 -4.03 -10.53 0.55
N GLN A 127 -2.73 -10.84 0.42
CA GLN A 127 -2.21 -12.20 0.26
C GLN A 127 -1.84 -12.90 1.57
N TRP A 128 -2.35 -12.41 2.70
CA TRP A 128 -2.09 -13.00 4.02
C TRP A 128 -2.40 -14.51 4.10
N ARG A 129 -3.41 -15.01 3.38
CA ARG A 129 -3.74 -16.44 3.35
C ARG A 129 -2.63 -17.23 2.68
N THR A 130 -2.18 -16.78 1.52
CA THR A 130 -1.09 -17.39 0.75
C THR A 130 0.19 -17.43 1.57
N TRP A 131 0.51 -16.32 2.25
CA TRP A 131 1.64 -16.26 3.18
C TRP A 131 1.53 -17.25 4.34
N LEU A 132 0.36 -17.30 5.02
CA LEU A 132 0.18 -18.23 6.14
C LEU A 132 0.22 -19.69 5.69
N MET A 133 -0.30 -20.01 4.51
CA MET A 133 -0.20 -21.34 3.92
C MET A 133 1.25 -21.71 3.60
N TYR A 134 2.03 -20.78 3.06
CA TYR A 134 3.46 -20.97 2.82
C TYR A 134 4.24 -21.22 4.11
N VAL A 135 4.07 -20.37 5.13
CA VAL A 135 4.83 -20.46 6.38
C VAL A 135 4.42 -21.66 7.24
N ASN A 136 3.15 -22.07 7.21
CA ASN A 136 2.61 -23.15 8.03
C ASN A 136 2.26 -24.40 7.21
N GLY A 137 2.79 -24.53 5.98
CA GLY A 137 2.54 -25.67 5.11
C GLY A 137 3.07 -26.97 5.71
N THR A 138 2.32 -28.06 5.52
CA THR A 138 2.72 -29.41 5.96
C THR A 138 2.89 -30.34 4.76
N SER A 139 3.83 -31.29 4.85
CA SER A 139 4.04 -32.29 3.80
C SER A 139 2.82 -33.23 3.70
N PHE A 140 2.43 -33.57 2.47
CA PHE A 140 1.39 -34.56 2.22
C PHE A 140 1.95 -35.99 2.22
N GLY A 141 3.28 -36.15 2.16
CA GLY A 141 3.95 -37.44 2.11
C GLY A 141 3.83 -38.15 0.75
N GLN A 142 3.17 -37.52 -0.22
CA GLN A 142 3.06 -38.00 -1.59
C GLN A 142 3.87 -37.09 -2.50
N LYS A 143 4.81 -37.70 -3.24
CA LYS A 143 5.59 -37.02 -4.26
C LYS A 143 4.95 -37.17 -5.62
N ASP A 144 5.03 -36.13 -6.43
CA ASP A 144 4.63 -36.22 -7.82
C ASP A 144 5.56 -37.17 -8.60
N PRO A 145 5.06 -37.87 -9.64
CA PRO A 145 5.89 -38.75 -10.45
C PRO A 145 6.91 -37.99 -11.32
N GLN A 146 6.62 -36.73 -11.66
CA GLN A 146 7.28 -36.00 -12.74
C GLN A 146 8.45 -35.13 -12.27
N PHE A 147 8.33 -34.44 -11.14
CA PHE A 147 9.36 -33.55 -10.58
C PHE A 147 9.93 -34.05 -9.25
N GLN A 148 9.40 -35.16 -8.72
CA GLN A 148 9.70 -35.74 -7.42
C GLN A 148 9.53 -34.75 -6.25
N LEU A 149 8.63 -33.77 -6.43
CA LEU A 149 8.27 -32.77 -5.42
C LEU A 149 7.04 -33.24 -4.64
N ASP A 150 7.00 -32.95 -3.34
CA ASP A 150 5.81 -33.22 -2.53
C ASP A 150 4.63 -32.37 -3.01
N VAL A 151 3.42 -32.93 -2.99
CA VAL A 151 2.19 -32.21 -3.37
C VAL A 151 2.01 -30.90 -2.57
N SER A 152 2.55 -30.82 -1.35
CA SER A 152 2.61 -29.59 -0.53
C SER A 152 3.25 -28.42 -1.24
N PHE A 153 4.26 -28.66 -2.08
CA PHE A 153 4.89 -27.59 -2.87
C PHE A 153 3.87 -26.90 -3.76
N TYR A 154 3.01 -27.66 -4.45
CA TYR A 154 2.02 -27.10 -5.35
C TYR A 154 0.84 -26.45 -4.61
N ALA A 155 0.50 -26.96 -3.43
CA ALA A 155 -0.60 -26.44 -2.62
C ALA A 155 -0.25 -25.18 -1.82
N PHE A 156 0.98 -25.07 -1.31
CA PHE A 156 1.39 -24.05 -0.34
C PHE A 156 2.51 -23.14 -0.84
N ASP A 157 3.57 -23.70 -1.43
CA ASP A 157 4.76 -22.93 -1.82
C ASP A 157 4.60 -22.22 -3.16
N LEU A 158 4.12 -22.93 -4.17
CA LEU A 158 3.98 -22.42 -5.54
C LEU A 158 3.07 -21.19 -5.63
N PRO A 159 1.91 -21.14 -4.94
CA PRO A 159 1.09 -19.93 -4.94
C PRO A 159 1.83 -18.70 -4.39
N TRP A 160 2.72 -18.88 -3.40
CA TRP A 160 3.54 -17.80 -2.86
C TRP A 160 4.63 -17.34 -3.84
N TYR A 161 5.30 -18.26 -4.52
CA TYR A 161 6.33 -17.90 -5.51
C TYR A 161 5.80 -17.20 -6.76
N ARG A 162 4.50 -17.34 -7.06
CA ARG A 162 3.86 -16.70 -8.23
C ARG A 162 3.30 -15.31 -7.94
N PHE A 163 3.28 -14.90 -6.67
CA PHE A 163 2.83 -13.58 -6.23
C PHE A 163 3.93 -12.54 -6.42
#